data_AF-M5TZE1-F1
#
_entry.id   AF-M5TZE1-F1
#
_cell.length_a   1.000
_cell.length_b   1.000
_cell.length_c   1.000
_cell.angle_alpha   90.00
_cell.angle_beta   90.00
_cell.angle_gamma   90.00
#
_symmetry.space_group_name_H-M   'P 1'
#
loop_
_entity.id
_entity.type
_entity.pdbx_description
1 polymer ?
#
loop_
_entity_poly.entity_id
_entity_poly.type
_entity_poly.pdbx_seq_one_letter_code
_entity_poly.pdbx_strand_id
1 'polypeptide(L)'
;MNSERRHELQENELAHALDKINKRIDPYSKPIAAAVAAGFIGLLGWGFYSSTQTEKRSDATYQLIEGSIRGDSEILAAVAASYPNTPMAAWSRLYQGSQKMGAGMNALFTSRDEAEELLDEASSAYNEAISLSNEPVIQSRAHFGLARIAEALGNTDDAISNYEAVMAASESDAMVEEAQNRIEILSKPASKEFLAWFGEQDFSPADPSLPPSLPSDQMLPDLPDLDFPEIETDASEDETSESEMSEEEPAQETEEDATVEDETETESSSEEPTAEASEEPAMESSEETVTESSEEAAQTPEADVTEESDAGEGSAASNS
;
A
#
# COMPACT_ATOMS: atom_id res chain seq x y z
N MET A 1 -21.85 28.06 -72.33
CA MET A 1 -20.73 27.25 -72.82
C MET A 1 -19.42 27.97 -72.50
N ASN A 2 -18.84 27.76 -71.31
CA ASN A 2 -17.46 28.20 -70.94
C ASN A 2 -17.06 27.81 -69.49
N SER A 3 -17.68 26.80 -68.87
CA SER A 3 -17.28 26.29 -67.55
C SER A 3 -16.36 25.06 -67.64
N GLU A 4 -16.39 24.30 -68.73
CA GLU A 4 -15.64 23.05 -68.87
C GLU A 4 -14.12 23.26 -69.08
N ARG A 5 -13.69 24.38 -69.70
CA ARG A 5 -12.26 24.65 -69.97
C ARG A 5 -11.44 25.23 -68.81
N ARG A 6 -12.05 25.59 -67.68
CA ARG A 6 -11.33 26.17 -66.53
C ARG A 6 -10.86 25.12 -65.52
N HIS A 7 -11.45 23.93 -65.53
CA HIS A 7 -11.03 22.83 -64.66
C HIS A 7 -9.83 22.03 -65.23
N GLU A 8 -9.64 22.01 -66.55
CA GLU A 8 -8.50 21.30 -67.18
C GLU A 8 -7.13 21.99 -66.96
N LEU A 9 -7.09 23.28 -66.63
CA LEU A 9 -5.83 24.02 -66.43
C LEU A 9 -5.30 23.95 -64.99
N GLN A 10 -6.16 23.69 -63.99
CA GLN A 10 -5.73 23.54 -62.60
C GLN A 10 -5.25 22.12 -62.26
N GLU A 11 -5.78 21.08 -62.93
CA GLU A 11 -5.27 19.71 -62.75
C GLU A 11 -3.81 19.56 -63.20
N ASN A 12 -3.35 20.38 -64.15
CA ASN A 12 -2.04 20.21 -64.79
C ASN A 12 -0.87 20.79 -63.97
N GLU A 13 -1.06 21.88 -63.21
CA GLU A 13 -0.01 22.39 -62.33
C GLU A 13 0.24 21.46 -61.13
N LEU A 14 -0.83 20.85 -60.60
CA LEU A 14 -0.74 19.88 -59.51
C LEU A 14 -0.05 18.59 -59.99
N ALA A 15 -0.36 18.14 -61.20
CA ALA A 15 0.33 17.03 -61.85
C ALA A 15 1.82 17.33 -62.11
N HIS A 16 2.17 18.53 -62.58
CA HIS A 16 3.56 18.92 -62.77
C HIS A 16 4.34 19.11 -61.45
N ALA A 17 3.69 19.59 -60.39
CA ALA A 17 4.28 19.67 -59.06
C ALA A 17 4.54 18.27 -58.48
N LEU A 18 3.59 17.35 -58.62
CA LEU A 18 3.73 15.93 -58.25
C LEU A 18 4.86 15.25 -59.03
N ASP A 19 4.98 15.47 -60.34
CA ASP A 19 6.04 14.85 -61.15
C ASP A 19 7.44 15.35 -60.77
N LYS A 20 7.55 16.63 -60.37
CA LYS A 20 8.81 17.24 -59.91
C LYS A 20 9.22 16.77 -58.51
N ILE A 21 8.24 16.52 -57.64
CA ILE A 21 8.44 15.91 -56.32
C ILE A 21 8.83 14.43 -56.48
N ASN A 22 8.14 13.70 -57.37
CA ASN A 22 8.43 12.29 -57.64
C ASN A 22 9.87 12.08 -58.14
N LYS A 23 10.31 12.88 -59.13
CA LYS A 23 11.70 12.84 -59.63
C LYS A 23 12.77 13.18 -58.57
N ARG A 24 12.42 13.94 -57.53
CA ARG A 24 13.32 14.22 -56.41
C ARG A 24 13.40 13.07 -55.40
N ILE A 25 12.31 12.32 -55.24
CA ILE A 25 12.21 11.20 -54.29
C ILE A 25 12.75 9.91 -54.91
N ASP A 26 12.66 9.74 -56.23
CA ASP A 26 13.06 8.53 -56.95
C ASP A 26 14.46 7.98 -56.55
N PRO A 27 15.54 8.79 -56.45
CA PRO A 27 16.85 8.27 -56.04
C PRO A 27 16.94 7.88 -54.56
N TYR A 28 16.04 8.40 -53.70
CA TYR A 28 16.02 8.14 -52.26
C TYR A 28 14.86 7.22 -51.82
N SER A 29 14.01 6.77 -52.75
CA SER A 29 12.84 5.93 -52.47
C SER A 29 13.21 4.62 -51.75
N LYS A 30 14.28 3.96 -52.19
CA LYS A 30 14.79 2.71 -51.56
C LYS A 30 15.31 2.91 -50.13
N PRO A 31 16.23 3.86 -49.84
CA PRO A 31 16.66 4.09 -48.45
C PRO A 31 15.54 4.64 -47.57
N ILE A 32 14.62 5.45 -48.09
CA ILE A 32 13.42 5.90 -47.34
C ILE A 32 12.53 4.71 -47.00
N ALA A 33 12.24 3.82 -47.96
CA ALA A 33 11.45 2.62 -47.72
C ALA A 33 12.12 1.69 -46.68
N ALA A 34 13.45 1.53 -46.75
CA ALA A 34 14.19 0.77 -45.75
C ALA A 34 14.15 1.42 -44.36
N ALA A 35 14.26 2.74 -44.27
CA ALA A 35 14.16 3.48 -43.01
C ALA A 35 12.75 3.40 -42.41
N VAL A 36 11.71 3.52 -43.24
CA VAL A 36 10.32 3.34 -42.80
C VAL A 36 10.08 1.91 -42.32
N ALA A 37 10.55 0.90 -43.06
CA ALA A 37 10.43 -0.49 -42.65
C ALA A 37 11.15 -0.77 -41.32
N ALA A 38 12.37 -0.24 -41.14
CA ALA A 38 13.10 -0.32 -39.89
C ALA A 38 12.36 0.39 -38.74
N GLY A 39 11.78 1.56 -39.00
CA GLY A 39 10.95 2.29 -38.04
C GLY A 39 9.71 1.51 -37.60
N PHE A 40 9.01 0.87 -38.55
CA PHE A 40 7.88 -0.01 -38.24
C PHE A 40 8.28 -1.21 -37.38
N ILE A 41 9.40 -1.87 -37.70
CA ILE A 41 9.90 -2.98 -36.88
C ILE A 41 10.26 -2.49 -35.47
N GLY A 42 10.90 -1.33 -35.35
CA GLY A 42 11.20 -0.70 -34.06
C GLY A 42 9.95 -0.41 -33.24
N LEU A 43 8.91 0.16 -33.87
CA LEU A 43 7.62 0.44 -33.22
C LEU A 43 6.90 -0.83 -32.78
N LEU A 44 6.91 -1.90 -33.58
CA LEU A 44 6.32 -3.18 -33.21
C LEU A 44 7.08 -3.83 -32.04
N GLY A 45 8.41 -3.77 -32.05
CA GLY A 45 9.25 -4.25 -30.95
C GLY A 45 8.98 -3.49 -29.66
N TRP A 46 8.89 -2.15 -29.73
CA TRP A 46 8.54 -1.30 -28.59
C TRP A 46 7.11 -1.58 -28.09
N GLY A 47 6.15 -1.71 -29.00
CA GLY A 47 4.75 -2.02 -28.69
C GLY A 47 4.62 -3.34 -27.94
N PHE A 48 5.24 -4.41 -28.42
CA PHE A 48 5.22 -5.71 -27.75
C PHE A 48 5.88 -5.67 -26.37
N TYR A 49 7.04 -5.01 -26.25
CA TYR A 49 7.70 -4.82 -24.96
C TYR A 49 6.82 -4.03 -23.96
N SER A 50 6.22 -2.93 -24.41
CA SER A 50 5.33 -2.11 -23.58
C SER A 50 4.03 -2.84 -23.20
N SER A 51 3.49 -3.69 -24.08
CA SER A 51 2.26 -4.45 -23.84
C SER A 51 2.43 -5.44 -22.69
N THR A 52 3.56 -6.16 -22.65
CA THR A 52 3.84 -7.14 -21.58
C THR A 52 4.01 -6.50 -20.20
N GLN A 53 4.41 -5.22 -20.13
CA GLN A 53 4.52 -4.47 -18.88
C GLN A 53 3.14 -4.05 -18.34
N THR A 54 2.21 -3.70 -19.23
CA THR A 54 0.85 -3.28 -18.84
C THR A 54 0.02 -4.44 -18.30
N GLU A 55 0.10 -5.63 -18.92
CA GLU A 55 -0.61 -6.83 -18.44
C GLU A 55 -0.17 -7.23 -17.03
N LYS A 56 1.15 -7.25 -16.77
CA LYS A 56 1.70 -7.57 -15.45
C LYS A 56 1.23 -6.62 -14.35
N ARG A 57 1.05 -5.33 -14.66
CA ARG A 57 0.57 -4.34 -13.68
C ARG A 57 -0.89 -4.58 -13.30
N SER A 58 -1.74 -4.91 -14.27
CA SER A 58 -3.15 -5.20 -14.01
C SER A 58 -3.33 -6.44 -13.15
N ASP A 59 -2.62 -7.53 -13.48
CA ASP A 59 -2.70 -8.78 -12.72
C ASP A 59 -2.12 -8.64 -11.31
N ALA A 60 -0.97 -7.98 -11.16
CA ALA A 60 -0.38 -7.71 -9.85
C ALA A 60 -1.31 -6.88 -8.95
N THR A 61 -2.01 -5.89 -9.51
CA THR A 61 -2.97 -5.08 -8.76
C THR A 61 -4.18 -5.91 -8.32
N TYR A 62 -4.70 -6.76 -9.20
CA TYR A 62 -5.82 -7.65 -8.88
C TYR A 62 -5.46 -8.61 -7.76
N GLN A 63 -4.30 -9.29 -7.86
CA GLN A 63 -3.86 -10.25 -6.85
C GLN A 63 -3.52 -9.58 -5.51
N LEU A 64 -2.95 -8.36 -5.52
CA LEU A 64 -2.75 -7.57 -4.31
C LEU A 64 -4.09 -7.29 -3.61
N ILE A 65 -5.11 -6.85 -4.36
CA ILE A 65 -6.44 -6.57 -3.82
C ILE A 65 -7.07 -7.85 -3.25
N GLU A 66 -6.97 -8.97 -3.96
CA GLU A 66 -7.47 -10.26 -3.49
C GLU A 66 -6.79 -10.72 -2.18
N GLY A 67 -5.45 -10.70 -2.13
CA GLY A 67 -4.68 -11.11 -0.95
C GLY A 67 -4.90 -10.18 0.25
N SER A 68 -5.04 -8.87 0.02
CA SER A 68 -5.30 -7.90 1.07
C SER A 68 -6.70 -8.03 1.66
N ILE A 69 -7.74 -8.24 0.83
CA ILE A 69 -9.12 -8.45 1.30
C ILE A 69 -9.24 -9.73 2.12
N ARG A 70 -8.55 -10.81 1.69
CA ARG A 70 -8.61 -12.11 2.38
C ARG A 70 -7.80 -12.15 3.68
N GLY A 71 -6.87 -11.22 3.87
CA GLY A 71 -5.94 -11.31 4.99
C GLY A 71 -4.94 -12.47 4.84
N ASP A 72 -4.61 -12.83 3.61
CA ASP A 72 -3.72 -13.96 3.32
C ASP A 72 -2.30 -13.46 3.00
N SER A 73 -1.40 -13.63 3.97
CA SER A 73 -0.02 -13.18 3.89
C SER A 73 0.78 -13.94 2.82
N GLU A 74 0.42 -15.20 2.55
CA GLU A 74 1.13 -16.04 1.58
C GLU A 74 0.81 -15.61 0.15
N ILE A 75 -0.45 -15.23 -0.12
CA ILE A 75 -0.83 -14.62 -1.39
C ILE A 75 -0.04 -13.32 -1.60
N LEU A 76 0.07 -12.46 -0.59
CA LEU A 76 0.83 -11.22 -0.70
C LEU A 76 2.32 -11.48 -0.96
N ALA A 77 2.93 -12.47 -0.29
CA ALA A 77 4.29 -12.88 -0.58
C ALA A 77 4.45 -13.36 -2.03
N ALA A 78 3.49 -14.15 -2.53
CA ALA A 78 3.49 -14.65 -3.89
C ALA A 78 3.36 -13.54 -4.93
N VAL A 79 2.57 -12.48 -4.67
CA VAL A 79 2.49 -11.30 -5.56
C VAL A 79 3.83 -10.60 -5.66
N ALA A 80 4.51 -10.37 -4.53
CA ALA A 80 5.83 -9.74 -4.54
C ALA A 80 6.87 -10.56 -5.35
N ALA A 81 6.85 -11.89 -5.18
CA ALA A 81 7.75 -12.80 -5.89
C ALA A 81 7.43 -12.92 -7.39
N SER A 82 6.14 -12.89 -7.77
CA SER A 82 5.68 -13.08 -9.15
C SER A 82 5.81 -11.81 -10.00
N TYR A 83 5.75 -10.64 -9.36
CA TYR A 83 5.80 -9.34 -10.02
C TYR A 83 6.96 -8.47 -9.52
N PRO A 84 8.21 -8.95 -9.59
CA PRO A 84 9.36 -8.20 -9.11
C PRO A 84 9.51 -6.89 -9.91
N ASN A 85 10.00 -5.85 -9.25
CA ASN A 85 10.17 -4.50 -9.82
C ASN A 85 8.86 -3.78 -10.20
N THR A 86 7.72 -4.20 -9.66
CA THR A 86 6.47 -3.45 -9.76
C THR A 86 6.18 -2.72 -8.45
N PRO A 87 5.49 -1.56 -8.47
CA PRO A 87 5.04 -0.92 -7.22
C PRO A 87 4.19 -1.85 -6.36
N MET A 88 3.43 -2.75 -7.00
CA MET A 88 2.59 -3.73 -6.32
C MET A 88 3.39 -4.74 -5.50
N ALA A 89 4.63 -5.07 -5.88
CA ALA A 89 5.48 -5.91 -5.06
C ALA A 89 5.81 -5.25 -3.71
N ALA A 90 6.13 -3.94 -3.72
CA ALA A 90 6.42 -3.19 -2.50
C ALA A 90 5.16 -3.07 -1.61
N TRP A 91 4.01 -2.75 -2.21
CA TRP A 91 2.72 -2.73 -1.49
C TRP A 91 2.33 -4.10 -0.92
N SER A 92 2.60 -5.18 -1.66
CA SER A 92 2.33 -6.54 -1.19
C SER A 92 3.16 -6.87 0.05
N ARG A 93 4.46 -6.55 0.03
CA ARG A 93 5.35 -6.73 1.19
C ARG A 93 4.93 -5.86 2.38
N LEU A 94 4.51 -4.62 2.15
CA LEU A 94 3.99 -3.74 3.21
C LEU A 94 2.75 -4.35 3.88
N TYR A 95 1.79 -4.85 3.11
CA TYR A 95 0.59 -5.49 3.65
C TYR A 95 0.86 -6.84 4.29
N GLN A 96 1.79 -7.63 3.75
CA GLN A 96 2.24 -8.87 4.36
C GLN A 96 2.81 -8.60 5.75
N GLY A 97 3.71 -7.62 5.86
CA GLY A 97 4.27 -7.17 7.13
C GLY A 97 3.20 -6.73 8.11
N SER A 98 2.20 -5.96 7.65
CA SER A 98 1.07 -5.54 8.48
C SER A 98 0.24 -6.70 9.02
N GLN A 99 -0.04 -7.72 8.22
CA GLN A 99 -0.80 -8.89 8.64
C GLN A 99 -0.02 -9.73 9.65
N LYS A 100 1.25 -10.02 9.35
CA LYS A 100 2.14 -10.78 10.24
C LYS A 100 2.38 -10.04 11.56
N MET A 101 2.57 -8.72 11.51
CA MET A 101 2.65 -7.89 12.72
C MET A 101 1.37 -8.00 13.54
N GLY A 102 0.18 -7.86 12.92
CA GLY A 102 -1.08 -8.03 13.63
C GLY A 102 -1.21 -9.40 14.31
N ALA A 103 -0.82 -10.48 13.61
CA ALA A 103 -0.82 -11.83 14.17
C ALA A 103 0.18 -11.97 15.33
N GLY A 104 1.42 -11.51 15.16
CA GLY A 104 2.46 -11.55 16.19
C GLY A 104 2.10 -10.74 17.44
N MET A 105 1.49 -9.55 17.27
CA MET A 105 1.02 -8.73 18.39
C MET A 105 -0.06 -9.43 19.21
N ASN A 106 -0.93 -10.22 18.58
CA ASN A 106 -1.93 -11.02 19.29
C ASN A 106 -1.26 -12.21 19.99
N ALA A 107 -0.30 -12.85 19.34
CA ALA A 107 0.41 -14.00 19.87
C ALA A 107 1.23 -13.66 21.12
N LEU A 108 1.66 -12.40 21.32
CA LEU A 108 2.37 -11.96 22.54
C LEU A 108 1.63 -12.32 23.83
N PHE A 109 0.31 -12.46 23.79
CA PHE A 109 -0.52 -12.79 24.95
C PHE A 109 -0.84 -14.28 25.10
N THR A 110 -0.39 -15.13 24.17
CA THR A 110 -0.73 -16.56 24.15
C THR A 110 0.47 -17.49 23.94
N SER A 111 1.44 -17.08 23.12
CA SER A 111 2.68 -17.80 22.86
C SER A 111 3.77 -16.80 22.46
N ARG A 112 4.75 -16.62 23.35
CA ARG A 112 5.83 -15.66 23.10
C ARG A 112 6.73 -16.07 21.93
N ASP A 113 7.04 -17.36 21.82
CA ASP A 113 7.88 -17.89 20.74
C ASP A 113 7.22 -17.68 19.36
N GLU A 114 5.91 -17.98 19.24
CA GLU A 114 5.16 -17.74 18.00
C GLU A 114 5.09 -16.24 17.67
N ALA A 115 4.92 -15.40 18.69
CA ALA A 115 4.93 -13.96 18.50
C ALA A 115 6.25 -13.46 17.91
N GLU A 116 7.38 -13.92 18.44
CA GLU A 116 8.71 -13.52 17.96
C GLU A 116 8.95 -13.95 16.52
N GLU A 117 8.57 -15.18 16.15
CA GLU A 117 8.65 -15.66 14.76
C GLU A 117 7.82 -14.80 13.81
N LEU A 118 6.55 -14.52 14.15
CA LEU A 118 5.66 -13.71 13.33
C LEU A 118 6.13 -12.25 13.22
N LEU A 119 6.68 -11.69 14.29
CA LEU A 119 7.22 -10.32 14.32
C LEU A 119 8.53 -10.20 13.53
N ASP A 120 9.36 -11.24 13.50
CA ASP A 120 10.57 -11.30 12.65
C ASP A 120 10.20 -11.42 11.16
N GLU A 121 9.23 -12.27 10.83
CA GLU A 121 8.67 -12.34 9.47
C GLU A 121 8.07 -11.00 9.01
N ALA A 122 7.34 -10.32 9.91
CA ALA A 122 6.80 -9.00 9.65
C ALA A 122 7.90 -7.97 9.38
N SER A 123 8.97 -8.00 10.21
CA SER A 123 10.13 -7.12 10.06
C SER A 123 10.83 -7.36 8.74
N SER A 124 11.01 -8.62 8.35
CA SER A 124 11.58 -8.99 7.05
C SER A 124 10.75 -8.44 5.90
N ALA A 125 9.42 -8.59 5.93
CA ALA A 125 8.54 -8.07 4.90
C ALA A 125 8.58 -6.53 4.81
N TYR A 126 8.62 -5.80 5.93
CA TYR A 126 8.76 -4.35 5.92
C TYR A 126 10.10 -3.89 5.34
N ASN A 127 11.21 -4.54 5.70
CA ASN A 127 12.52 -4.24 5.14
C ASN A 127 12.57 -4.50 3.61
N GLU A 128 11.92 -5.58 3.16
CA GLU A 128 11.77 -5.81 1.73
C GLU A 128 10.96 -4.71 1.04
N ALA A 129 9.84 -4.27 1.63
CA ALA A 129 9.05 -3.15 1.09
C ALA A 129 9.87 -1.87 0.94
N ILE A 130 10.70 -1.54 1.94
CA ILE A 130 11.65 -0.43 1.93
C ILE A 130 12.67 -0.59 0.79
N SER A 131 13.20 -1.79 0.58
CA SER A 131 14.17 -2.05 -0.49
C SER A 131 13.57 -1.95 -1.90
N LEU A 132 12.27 -2.23 -2.04
CA LEU A 132 11.58 -2.31 -3.32
C LEU A 132 11.06 -0.95 -3.81
N SER A 133 10.88 0.04 -2.94
CA SER A 133 10.29 1.33 -3.31
C SER A 133 10.84 2.48 -2.47
N ASN A 134 11.12 3.60 -3.13
CA ASN A 134 11.46 4.87 -2.48
C ASN A 134 10.24 5.80 -2.32
N GLU A 135 9.02 5.29 -2.50
CA GLU A 135 7.79 6.08 -2.33
C GLU A 135 7.62 6.48 -0.86
N PRO A 136 7.41 7.78 -0.55
CA PRO A 136 7.29 8.28 0.83
C PRO A 136 6.28 7.50 1.68
N VAL A 137 5.13 7.15 1.10
CA VAL A 137 4.06 6.40 1.77
C VAL A 137 4.52 5.01 2.20
N ILE A 138 5.25 4.29 1.34
CA ILE A 138 5.74 2.94 1.66
C ILE A 138 6.84 3.02 2.70
N GLN A 139 7.80 3.93 2.52
CA GLN A 139 8.90 4.16 3.45
C GLN A 139 8.38 4.50 4.85
N SER A 140 7.48 5.49 4.94
CA SER A 140 6.90 5.95 6.20
C SER A 140 6.12 4.84 6.91
N ARG A 141 5.25 4.12 6.20
CA ARG A 141 4.44 3.05 6.81
C ARG A 141 5.24 1.81 7.19
N ALA A 142 6.24 1.43 6.41
CA ALA A 142 7.10 0.30 6.73
C ALA A 142 7.93 0.57 7.98
N HIS A 143 8.56 1.75 8.07
CA HIS A 143 9.27 2.17 9.27
C HIS A 143 8.34 2.30 10.48
N PHE A 144 7.11 2.78 10.30
CA PHE A 144 6.13 2.84 11.39
C PHE A 144 5.79 1.45 11.93
N GLY A 145 5.63 0.46 11.04
CA GLY A 145 5.44 -0.95 11.41
C GLY A 145 6.65 -1.52 12.17
N LEU A 146 7.86 -1.32 11.66
CA LEU A 146 9.11 -1.72 12.32
C LEU A 146 9.26 -1.11 13.71
N ALA A 147 8.91 0.17 13.87
CA ALA A 147 8.97 0.85 15.15
C ALA A 147 8.02 0.19 16.17
N ARG A 148 6.79 -0.12 15.76
CA ARG A 148 5.81 -0.81 16.61
C ARG A 148 6.24 -2.22 16.98
N ILE A 149 6.87 -2.95 16.05
CA ILE A 149 7.45 -4.27 16.33
C ILE A 149 8.54 -4.13 17.40
N ALA A 150 9.45 -3.18 17.23
CA ALA A 150 10.52 -2.92 18.20
C ALA A 150 9.98 -2.56 19.59
N GLU A 151 8.92 -1.74 19.68
CA GLU A 151 8.25 -1.46 20.95
C GLU A 151 7.70 -2.71 21.62
N ALA A 152 7.03 -3.57 20.85
CA ALA A 152 6.40 -4.78 21.37
C ALA A 152 7.43 -5.81 21.87
N LEU A 153 8.63 -5.79 21.30
CA LEU A 153 9.78 -6.58 21.74
C LEU A 153 10.59 -5.91 22.86
N GLY A 154 10.22 -4.71 23.31
CA GLY A 154 10.93 -3.96 24.36
C GLY A 154 12.16 -3.17 23.87
N ASN A 155 12.45 -3.20 22.57
CA ASN A 155 13.62 -2.57 21.94
C ASN A 155 13.35 -1.07 21.67
N THR A 156 13.37 -0.27 22.73
CA THR A 156 12.96 1.14 22.63
C THR A 156 13.87 2.00 21.74
N ASP A 157 15.18 1.74 21.75
CA ASP A 157 16.12 2.54 20.95
C ASP A 157 15.93 2.27 19.45
N ASP A 158 15.69 1.02 19.05
CA ASP A 158 15.35 0.65 17.68
C ASP A 158 14.00 1.22 17.25
N ALA A 159 13.03 1.27 18.17
CA ALA A 159 11.73 1.90 17.92
C ALA A 159 11.87 3.39 17.62
N ILE A 160 12.65 4.12 18.43
CA ILE A 160 12.93 5.55 18.21
C ILE A 160 13.60 5.76 16.86
N SER A 161 14.62 4.97 16.52
CA SER A 161 15.32 5.09 15.23
C SER A 161 14.38 4.90 14.04
N ASN A 162 13.45 3.94 14.13
CA ASN A 162 12.46 3.74 13.07
C ASN A 162 11.45 4.89 13.01
N TYR A 163 10.98 5.44 14.14
CA TYR A 163 10.12 6.62 14.11
C TYR A 163 10.81 7.86 13.53
N GLU A 164 12.11 8.04 13.75
CA GLU A 164 12.89 9.09 13.08
C GLU A 164 12.91 8.88 11.56
N ALA A 165 13.01 7.62 11.10
CA ALA A 165 12.91 7.28 9.68
C ALA A 165 11.50 7.54 9.11
N VAL A 166 10.43 7.34 9.90
CA VAL A 166 9.05 7.75 9.52
C VAL A 166 8.99 9.26 9.24
N MET A 167 9.59 10.06 10.13
CA MET A 167 9.65 11.52 9.98
C MET A 167 10.47 11.91 8.75
N ALA A 168 11.61 11.25 8.52
CA ALA A 168 12.47 11.49 7.36
C ALA A 168 11.80 11.17 6.02
N ALA A 169 10.94 10.14 5.98
CA ALA A 169 10.15 9.81 4.80
C ALA A 169 9.10 10.88 4.47
N SER A 170 8.58 11.60 5.48
CA SER A 170 7.68 12.76 5.33
C SER A 170 6.45 12.46 4.45
N GLU A 171 5.74 11.35 4.69
CA GLU A 171 4.49 11.01 3.98
C GLU A 171 3.44 12.12 4.14
N SER A 172 3.26 12.62 5.37
CA SER A 172 2.31 13.68 5.71
C SER A 172 2.64 14.29 7.07
N ASP A 173 2.20 15.54 7.30
CA ASP A 173 2.39 16.23 8.58
C ASP A 173 1.79 15.45 9.76
N ALA A 174 0.63 14.82 9.56
CA ALA A 174 -0.03 14.01 10.59
C ALA A 174 0.80 12.78 10.99
N MET A 175 1.46 12.13 10.03
CA MET A 175 2.33 10.97 10.32
C MET A 175 3.62 11.40 11.01
N VAL A 176 4.18 12.56 10.63
CA VAL A 176 5.34 13.16 11.30
C VAL A 176 5.01 13.51 12.75
N GLU A 177 3.85 14.13 12.99
CA GLU A 177 3.37 14.47 14.33
C GLU A 177 3.16 13.22 15.19
N GLU A 178 2.54 12.17 14.65
CA GLU A 178 2.35 10.90 15.35
C GLU A 178 3.70 10.26 15.75
N ALA A 179 4.65 10.19 14.81
CA ALA A 179 5.98 9.65 15.10
C ALA A 179 6.72 10.48 16.17
N GLN A 180 6.64 11.80 16.09
CA GLN A 180 7.26 12.70 17.08
C GLN A 180 6.64 12.52 18.47
N ASN A 181 5.31 12.46 18.55
CA ASN A 181 4.60 12.21 19.80
C ASN A 181 5.02 10.87 20.41
N ARG A 182 5.18 9.84 19.58
CA ARG A 182 5.60 8.52 20.04
C ARG A 182 7.04 8.53 20.57
N ILE A 183 7.97 9.20 19.89
CA ILE A 183 9.35 9.38 20.36
C ILE A 183 9.38 10.10 21.72
N GLU A 184 8.56 11.13 21.93
CA GLU A 184 8.49 11.84 23.21
C GLU A 184 8.04 10.90 24.35
N ILE A 185 7.05 10.05 24.08
CA ILE A 185 6.59 9.04 25.04
C ILE A 185 7.69 8.03 25.32
N LEU A 186 8.29 7.43 24.29
CA LEU A 186 9.36 6.43 24.42
C LEU A 186 10.63 6.96 25.09
N SER A 187 10.86 8.28 25.03
CA SER A 187 11.99 8.93 25.69
C SER A 187 11.83 9.01 27.22
N LYS A 188 10.63 8.80 27.76
CA LYS A 188 10.37 8.88 29.21
C LYS A 188 10.88 7.61 29.90
N PRO A 189 11.60 7.72 31.04
CA PRO A 189 12.12 6.56 31.76
C PRO A 189 11.04 5.51 32.10
N ALA A 190 9.88 5.96 32.55
CA ALA A 190 8.75 5.07 32.87
C ALA A 190 8.27 4.23 31.67
N SER A 191 8.32 4.79 30.45
CA SER A 191 7.92 4.06 29.24
C SER A 191 8.98 3.03 28.85
N LYS A 192 10.27 3.38 28.97
CA LYS A 192 11.37 2.43 28.76
C LYS A 192 11.32 1.27 29.76
N GLU A 193 11.11 1.57 31.03
CA GLU A 193 10.96 0.57 32.10
C GLU A 193 9.78 -0.37 31.84
N PHE A 194 8.62 0.20 31.46
CA PHE A 194 7.44 -0.60 31.14
C PHE A 194 7.65 -1.53 29.94
N LEU A 195 8.22 -1.02 28.84
CA LEU A 195 8.44 -1.83 27.64
C LEU A 195 9.51 -2.90 27.85
N ALA A 196 10.57 -2.60 28.61
CA ALA A 196 11.55 -3.60 29.01
C ALA A 196 10.91 -4.71 29.87
N TRP A 197 10.12 -4.34 30.88
CA TRP A 197 9.37 -5.31 31.69
C TRP A 197 8.43 -6.15 30.81
N PHE A 198 7.64 -5.51 29.94
CA PHE A 198 6.69 -6.19 29.05
C PHE A 198 7.41 -7.17 28.10
N GLY A 199 8.54 -6.76 27.54
CA GLY A 199 9.39 -7.59 26.68
C GLY A 199 10.01 -8.80 27.38
N GLU A 200 9.98 -8.88 28.71
CA GLU A 200 10.43 -10.04 29.49
C GLU A 200 9.26 -10.93 29.97
N GLN A 201 8.01 -10.47 29.85
CA GLN A 201 6.87 -11.24 30.35
C GLN A 201 6.48 -12.35 29.38
N ASP A 202 6.10 -13.49 29.97
CA ASP A 202 5.42 -14.59 29.28
C ASP A 202 3.97 -14.66 29.78
N PHE A 203 3.03 -14.38 28.87
CA PHE A 203 1.60 -14.41 29.14
C PHE A 203 0.94 -15.72 28.70
N SER A 204 1.74 -16.73 28.31
CA SER A 204 1.22 -18.03 27.87
C SER A 204 0.27 -18.62 28.93
N PRO A 205 -0.92 -19.13 28.52
CA PRO A 205 -1.84 -19.75 29.45
C PRO A 205 -1.15 -20.86 30.24
N ALA A 206 -1.46 -20.94 31.54
CA ALA A 206 -0.98 -22.05 32.35
C ALA A 206 -1.43 -23.38 31.73
N ASP A 207 -0.53 -24.38 31.74
CA ASP A 207 -0.82 -25.70 31.20
C ASP A 207 -2.07 -26.28 31.90
N PRO A 208 -3.16 -26.55 31.16
CA PRO A 208 -4.41 -27.04 31.75
C PRO A 208 -4.27 -28.45 32.35
N SER A 209 -3.19 -29.16 32.03
CA SER A 209 -2.86 -30.46 32.63
C SER A 209 -2.20 -30.33 34.01
N LEU A 210 -1.72 -29.15 34.39
CA LEU A 210 -1.24 -28.86 35.72
C LEU A 210 -2.42 -28.45 36.62
N PRO A 211 -2.51 -28.97 37.86
CA PRO A 211 -3.53 -28.51 38.79
C PRO A 211 -3.38 -27.00 39.01
N PRO A 212 -4.48 -26.25 39.21
CA PRO A 212 -4.40 -24.80 39.40
C PRO A 212 -3.43 -24.49 40.54
N SER A 213 -2.33 -23.81 40.21
CA SER A 213 -1.39 -23.34 41.21
C SER A 213 -2.08 -22.25 42.01
N LEU A 214 -2.45 -22.56 43.25
CA LEU A 214 -2.94 -21.55 44.18
C LEU A 214 -1.85 -20.48 44.37
N PRO A 215 -2.20 -19.19 44.40
CA PRO A 215 -1.25 -18.15 44.73
C PRO A 215 -0.58 -18.48 46.06
N SER A 216 0.75 -18.43 46.10
CA SER A 216 1.53 -18.71 47.31
C SER A 216 0.97 -17.90 48.48
N ASP A 217 0.84 -18.51 49.66
CA ASP A 217 0.25 -17.92 50.90
C ASP A 217 0.80 -16.54 51.28
N GLN A 218 1.92 -16.12 50.71
CA GLN A 218 2.53 -14.79 50.87
C GLN A 218 1.80 -13.66 50.13
N MET A 219 0.83 -13.95 49.25
CA MET A 219 0.01 -12.95 48.55
C MET A 219 -1.40 -12.81 49.12
N LEU A 220 -1.80 -13.66 50.07
CA LEU A 220 -3.07 -13.50 50.77
C LEU A 220 -2.86 -12.48 51.89
N PRO A 221 -3.59 -11.35 51.92
CA PRO A 221 -3.62 -10.51 53.12
C PRO A 221 -4.12 -11.36 54.29
N ASP A 222 -3.51 -11.19 55.47
CA ASP A 222 -3.97 -11.86 56.69
C ASP A 222 -5.49 -11.67 56.79
N LEU A 223 -6.22 -12.78 56.85
CA LEU A 223 -7.67 -12.75 56.98
C LEU A 223 -8.00 -11.89 58.20
N PRO A 224 -8.85 -10.85 58.07
CA PRO A 224 -9.38 -10.19 59.24
C PRO A 224 -10.13 -11.23 60.06
N ASP A 225 -9.99 -11.15 61.38
CA ASP A 225 -10.70 -11.99 62.33
C ASP A 225 -12.19 -11.63 62.24
N LEU A 226 -12.88 -12.31 61.32
CA LEU A 226 -14.31 -12.14 61.08
C LEU A 226 -15.02 -12.99 62.14
N ASP A 227 -15.28 -12.37 63.28
CA ASP A 227 -16.14 -12.90 64.32
C ASP A 227 -17.58 -12.89 63.79
N PHE A 228 -17.92 -13.95 63.02
CA PHE A 228 -19.26 -14.11 62.48
C PHE A 228 -20.20 -14.47 63.63
N PRO A 229 -21.27 -13.70 63.88
CA PRO A 229 -22.28 -14.11 64.84
C PRO A 229 -22.86 -15.46 64.40
N GLU A 230 -23.00 -16.38 65.35
CA GLU A 230 -23.68 -17.67 65.15
C GLU A 230 -25.09 -17.38 64.62
N ILE A 231 -25.28 -17.55 63.31
CA ILE A 231 -26.61 -17.56 62.72
C ILE A 231 -27.24 -18.87 63.21
N GLU A 232 -28.10 -18.76 64.21
CA GLU A 232 -29.01 -19.83 64.62
C GLU A 232 -29.79 -20.27 63.37
N THR A 233 -29.39 -21.42 62.84
CA THR A 233 -30.11 -22.09 61.76
C THR A 233 -31.33 -22.74 62.38
N ASP A 234 -32.40 -21.95 62.50
CA ASP A 234 -33.72 -22.45 62.82
C ASP A 234 -34.20 -23.29 61.63
N ALA A 235 -33.95 -24.59 61.73
CA ALA A 235 -34.45 -25.60 60.82
C ALA A 235 -35.98 -25.62 60.91
N SER A 236 -36.62 -24.82 60.06
CA SER A 236 -38.04 -24.95 59.75
C SER A 236 -38.17 -25.81 58.50
N GLU A 237 -38.46 -27.09 58.70
CA GLU A 237 -39.23 -27.90 57.76
C GLU A 237 -40.53 -27.13 57.46
N ASP A 238 -40.77 -26.74 56.21
CA ASP A 238 -41.88 -27.26 55.38
C ASP A 238 -42.04 -26.50 54.04
N GLU A 239 -42.69 -27.20 53.11
CA GLU A 239 -43.41 -26.69 51.93
C GLU A 239 -42.60 -26.32 50.67
N THR A 240 -42.41 -27.36 49.85
CA THR A 240 -42.72 -27.40 48.41
C THR A 240 -43.16 -26.09 47.75
N SER A 241 -42.34 -25.62 46.81
CA SER A 241 -42.82 -24.83 45.68
C SER A 241 -42.11 -25.31 44.41
N GLU A 242 -42.83 -26.10 43.62
CA GLU A 242 -42.53 -26.39 42.22
C GLU A 242 -42.41 -25.05 41.48
N SER A 243 -41.25 -24.78 40.89
CA SER A 243 -41.14 -23.85 39.77
C SER A 243 -40.80 -24.67 38.53
N GLU A 244 -41.84 -24.84 37.71
CA GLU A 244 -41.77 -25.23 36.31
C GLU A 244 -40.71 -24.38 35.60
N MET A 245 -39.56 -24.98 35.30
CA MET A 245 -38.70 -24.49 34.23
C MET A 245 -39.27 -24.99 32.91
N SER A 246 -39.89 -24.06 32.21
CA SER A 246 -40.30 -24.17 30.81
C SER A 246 -39.13 -24.67 29.96
N GLU A 247 -39.31 -25.85 29.37
CA GLU A 247 -38.57 -26.30 28.19
C GLU A 247 -38.83 -25.30 27.05
N GLU A 248 -37.77 -24.74 26.49
CA GLU A 248 -37.80 -24.02 25.23
C GLU A 248 -37.32 -25.00 24.15
N GLU A 249 -38.27 -25.56 23.41
CA GLU A 249 -38.01 -26.36 22.20
C GLU A 249 -37.37 -25.50 21.10
N PRO A 250 -36.39 -26.03 20.34
CA PRO A 250 -35.98 -25.43 19.08
C PRO A 250 -36.99 -25.80 17.99
N ALA A 251 -37.59 -24.78 17.36
CA ALA A 251 -38.47 -24.96 16.22
C ALA A 251 -37.73 -25.53 14.99
N GLN A 252 -38.31 -26.62 14.47
CA GLN A 252 -38.16 -27.21 13.14
C GLN A 252 -38.17 -26.14 12.05
N GLU A 253 -37.25 -26.17 11.09
CA GLU A 253 -37.31 -26.98 9.85
C GLU A 253 -38.65 -26.78 9.10
N THR A 254 -38.59 -26.05 8.00
CA THR A 254 -39.67 -26.01 7.01
C THR A 254 -39.02 -26.07 5.63
N GLU A 255 -38.95 -27.29 5.09
CA GLU A 255 -38.97 -27.56 3.65
C GLU A 255 -40.44 -27.64 3.20
N GLU A 256 -40.80 -26.90 2.14
CA GLU A 256 -41.73 -27.29 1.06
C GLU A 256 -41.77 -26.09 0.08
N ASP A 257 -41.14 -26.19 -1.09
CA ASP A 257 -41.64 -26.79 -2.34
C ASP A 257 -42.75 -25.96 -3.00
N ALA A 258 -42.43 -25.37 -4.17
CA ALA A 258 -43.24 -25.43 -5.39
C ALA A 258 -42.73 -24.45 -6.47
N THR A 259 -42.07 -25.02 -7.45
CA THR A 259 -42.13 -24.72 -8.90
C THR A 259 -43.36 -23.93 -9.38
N VAL A 260 -43.15 -22.88 -10.19
CA VAL A 260 -43.91 -22.59 -11.43
C VAL A 260 -43.01 -21.88 -12.44
N GLU A 261 -43.00 -22.42 -13.66
CA GLU A 261 -42.40 -21.93 -14.89
C GLU A 261 -43.09 -20.65 -15.43
N ASP A 262 -42.36 -19.95 -16.30
CA ASP A 262 -42.82 -19.51 -17.62
C ASP A 262 -43.07 -18.01 -17.94
N GLU A 263 -42.45 -17.64 -19.06
CA GLU A 263 -42.86 -16.74 -20.16
C GLU A 263 -43.11 -15.22 -19.98
N THR A 264 -42.21 -14.46 -20.65
CA THR A 264 -42.43 -13.39 -21.66
C THR A 264 -43.50 -12.30 -21.48
N GLU A 265 -43.04 -11.03 -21.51
CA GLU A 265 -43.32 -9.96 -22.51
C GLU A 265 -43.00 -8.58 -21.89
N THR A 266 -42.08 -7.79 -22.45
CA THR A 266 -42.30 -6.73 -23.47
C THR A 266 -43.29 -5.63 -23.06
N GLU A 267 -42.79 -4.45 -22.66
CA GLU A 267 -43.28 -3.10 -23.02
C GLU A 267 -42.18 -2.09 -22.57
N SER A 268 -41.42 -1.49 -23.48
CA SER A 268 -41.77 -0.27 -24.23
C SER A 268 -42.02 0.95 -23.34
N SER A 269 -41.01 1.81 -23.17
CA SER A 269 -41.26 3.24 -22.98
C SER A 269 -40.12 4.06 -23.61
N SER A 270 -40.42 4.52 -24.81
CA SER A 270 -39.73 5.54 -25.59
C SER A 270 -40.20 6.92 -25.12
N GLU A 271 -39.27 7.84 -24.82
CA GLU A 271 -39.52 9.29 -24.89
C GLU A 271 -38.22 10.03 -25.27
N GLU A 272 -38.05 10.29 -26.56
CA GLU A 272 -37.58 11.58 -27.12
C GLU A 272 -38.82 12.50 -27.24
N PRO A 273 -38.73 13.85 -27.21
CA PRO A 273 -37.93 14.67 -28.14
C PRO A 273 -37.32 15.93 -27.41
N THR A 274 -36.61 16.92 -27.95
CA THR A 274 -36.73 17.71 -29.19
C THR A 274 -35.50 18.63 -29.27
N ALA A 275 -35.02 18.89 -30.49
CA ALA A 275 -34.02 19.91 -30.83
C ALA A 275 -34.68 21.22 -31.30
N GLU A 276 -34.11 22.38 -30.94
CA GLU A 276 -34.09 23.68 -31.66
C GLU A 276 -33.01 24.55 -30.97
N ALA A 277 -31.87 24.87 -31.59
CA ALA A 277 -31.62 25.91 -32.60
C ALA A 277 -31.99 27.34 -32.13
N SER A 278 -30.98 28.19 -31.82
CA SER A 278 -30.78 29.53 -32.42
C SER A 278 -29.74 30.39 -31.68
N GLU A 279 -28.84 30.97 -32.47
CA GLU A 279 -28.22 32.33 -32.36
C GLU A 279 -27.06 32.66 -31.39
N GLU A 280 -25.89 32.89 -32.04
CA GLU A 280 -24.90 33.96 -31.82
C GLU A 280 -25.53 35.34 -31.46
N PRO A 281 -24.85 36.28 -30.74
CA PRO A 281 -23.62 36.90 -31.26
C PRO A 281 -22.54 37.41 -30.27
N ALA A 282 -21.32 37.51 -30.82
CA ALA A 282 -20.33 38.61 -30.78
C ALA A 282 -19.90 39.35 -29.48
N MET A 283 -18.56 39.36 -29.30
CA MET A 283 -17.65 40.48 -28.97
C MET A 283 -17.83 41.30 -27.67
N GLU A 284 -16.82 41.25 -26.79
CA GLU A 284 -15.96 42.39 -26.40
C GLU A 284 -14.96 41.91 -25.32
N SER A 285 -13.66 42.00 -25.59
CA SER A 285 -12.76 43.04 -25.07
C SER A 285 -12.01 42.62 -23.80
N SER A 286 -10.72 42.32 -23.95
CA SER A 286 -9.66 42.78 -23.04
C SER A 286 -8.30 42.61 -23.74
N GLU A 287 -7.75 43.75 -24.11
CA GLU A 287 -6.39 44.03 -24.56
C GLU A 287 -5.34 43.84 -23.44
N GLU A 288 -4.08 44.09 -23.83
CA GLU A 288 -2.81 44.13 -23.07
C GLU A 288 -2.11 42.77 -22.91
N THR A 289 -1.07 42.45 -23.67
CA THR A 289 0.19 43.20 -23.69
C THR A 289 1.06 42.85 -24.92
N VAL A 290 1.45 43.88 -25.65
CA VAL A 290 2.59 43.95 -26.60
C VAL A 290 3.71 44.63 -25.75
N THR A 291 5.01 44.31 -25.73
CA THR A 291 6.05 44.24 -26.78
C THR A 291 7.35 43.93 -26.01
N GLU A 292 8.15 42.92 -26.37
CA GLU A 292 9.43 43.06 -27.09
C GLU A 292 10.37 44.18 -26.59
N SER A 293 11.56 43.83 -26.05
CA SER A 293 12.88 44.20 -26.62
C SER A 293 14.03 44.32 -25.59
N SER A 294 15.14 43.69 -25.98
CA SER A 294 16.57 44.05 -25.81
C SER A 294 17.37 43.89 -24.50
N GLU A 295 18.58 43.33 -24.73
CA GLU A 295 19.90 43.61 -24.14
C GLU A 295 20.18 43.19 -22.68
N GLU A 296 21.07 42.22 -22.47
CA GLU A 296 22.54 42.37 -22.37
C GLU A 296 22.98 42.74 -20.94
N ALA A 297 23.48 41.73 -20.20
CA ALA A 297 24.60 41.88 -19.28
C ALA A 297 25.09 40.50 -18.83
N ALA A 298 26.28 40.14 -19.30
CA ALA A 298 27.10 39.09 -18.74
C ALA A 298 27.59 39.49 -17.34
N GLN A 299 27.39 38.64 -16.33
CA GLN A 299 28.26 38.56 -15.15
C GLN A 299 28.46 37.10 -14.73
N THR A 300 29.73 36.72 -14.75
CA THR A 300 30.36 35.57 -14.10
C THR A 300 30.09 35.55 -12.59
N PRO A 301 30.21 34.37 -11.96
CA PRO A 301 31.30 34.28 -10.99
C PRO A 301 32.15 33.01 -11.15
N GLU A 302 33.46 33.24 -11.15
CA GLU A 302 34.49 32.28 -10.77
C GLU A 302 34.27 31.84 -9.31
N ALA A 303 34.32 30.54 -9.06
CA ALA A 303 34.71 29.99 -7.77
C ALA A 303 35.47 28.68 -8.01
N ASP A 304 36.78 28.89 -8.12
CA ASP A 304 37.88 27.96 -7.88
C ASP A 304 37.63 27.10 -6.62
N VAL A 305 37.57 25.78 -6.78
CA VAL A 305 38.04 24.83 -5.76
C VAL A 305 38.75 23.70 -6.48
N THR A 306 40.06 23.76 -6.39
CA THR A 306 41.04 22.82 -6.93
C THR A 306 41.06 21.52 -6.11
N GLU A 307 41.04 20.39 -6.83
CA GLU A 307 41.43 19.04 -6.37
C GLU A 307 42.86 19.03 -5.80
N GLU A 308 43.08 18.38 -4.65
CA GLU A 308 44.30 17.58 -4.51
C GLU A 308 44.07 16.37 -3.62
N SER A 309 44.43 15.23 -4.20
CA SER A 309 44.29 13.85 -3.78
C SER A 309 45.38 13.44 -2.81
N ASP A 310 45.01 13.00 -1.60
CA ASP A 310 45.93 12.33 -0.68
C ASP A 310 45.81 10.80 -0.86
N ALA A 311 46.68 10.25 -1.70
CA ALA A 311 46.93 8.83 -1.83
C ALA A 311 48.05 8.42 -0.86
N GLY A 312 47.67 8.04 0.36
CA GLY A 312 48.56 7.47 1.38
C GLY A 312 48.54 5.94 1.36
N GLU A 313 49.30 5.35 0.43
CA GLU A 313 49.59 3.91 0.38
C GLU A 313 50.65 3.56 1.46
N GLY A 314 50.21 2.94 2.56
CA GLY A 314 51.08 2.51 3.68
C GLY A 314 51.12 1.00 3.82
N SER A 315 51.97 0.32 3.04
CA SER A 315 52.32 -1.09 3.20
C SER A 315 53.76 -1.23 3.71
N ALA A 316 53.91 -1.68 4.96
CA ALA A 316 55.12 -2.29 5.54
C ALA A 316 54.67 -3.08 6.78
N ALA A 317 54.60 -4.42 6.74
CA ALA A 317 55.70 -5.37 6.98
C ALA A 317 56.22 -5.42 8.44
N SER A 318 56.02 -6.60 9.04
CA SER A 318 56.81 -7.25 10.12
C SER A 318 56.79 -6.67 11.55
N ASN A 319 56.29 -7.43 12.53
CA ASN A 319 57.13 -8.35 13.33
C ASN A 319 56.32 -9.10 14.41
N SER A 320 56.66 -10.39 14.57
CA SER A 320 56.61 -11.26 15.76
C SER A 320 55.30 -11.50 16.53
#